data_AF-A0A0D3GUT3-F1
#
_entry.id   AF-A0A0D3GUT3-F1
#
_cell.length_a   1.000
_cell.length_b   1.000
_cell.length_c   1.000
_cell.angle_alpha   90.00
_cell.angle_beta   90.00
_cell.angle_gamma   90.00
#
_symmetry.space_group_name_H-M   'P 1'
#
loop_
_entity.id
_entity.type
_entity.pdbx_description
1 polymer ?
#
loop_
_entity_poly.entity_id
_entity_poly.type
_entity_poly.pdbx_seq_one_letter_code
_entity_poly.pdbx_strand_id
1 'polypeptide(L)' 'MAYRVLEVTLHSARDLKNVNFISRMEVYAVATISGDPLTRQCTPPDPYGGRHPAWNATLRFTVPPTAASAAGCLHCK' A
#
# COMPACT_ATOMS: atom_id res chain seq x y z
N MET A 1 -12.27 0.53 -23.71
CA MET A 1 -11.71 1.49 -22.72
C MET A 1 -10.20 1.30 -22.68
N ALA A 2 -9.40 2.34 -22.91
CA ALA A 2 -7.96 2.26 -22.67
C ALA A 2 -7.70 2.35 -21.16
N TYR A 3 -6.72 1.62 -20.63
CA TYR A 3 -6.30 1.67 -19.24
C TYR A 3 -4.77 1.71 -19.17
N ARG A 4 -4.23 2.24 -18.07
CA ARG A 4 -2.80 2.26 -17.77
C ARG A 4 -2.54 1.50 -16.48
N VAL A 5 -1.29 1.08 -16.29
CA VAL A 5 -0.84 0.45 -15.05
C VAL A 5 0.01 1.46 -14.28
N LEU A 6 -0.40 1.75 -13.05
CA LEU A 6 0.39 2.47 -12.06
C LEU A 6 1.11 1.45 -11.19
N GLU A 7 2.44 1.44 -11.23
CA GLU A 7 3.27 0.61 -10.36
C GLU A 7 3.71 1.42 -9.14
N VAL A 8 3.50 0.85 -7.96
CA VAL A 8 3.87 1.46 -6.69
C VAL A 8 4.69 0.46 -5.90
N THR A 9 5.95 0.79 -5.63
CA THR A 9 6.80 -0.04 -4.78
C THR A 9 6.81 0.51 -3.36
N LEU A 10 6.28 -0.26 -2.43
CA LEU A 10 6.32 0.03 -1.00
C LEU A 10 7.58 -0.61 -0.42
N HIS A 11 8.58 0.21 -0.12
CA HIS A 11 9.85 -0.25 0.40
C HIS A 11 9.78 -0.60 1.88
N SER A 12 9.41 0.38 2.72
CA SER A 12 9.48 0.26 4.17
C SER A 12 8.66 1.33 4.87
N ALA A 13 8.35 1.12 6.15
CA ALA A 13 7.92 2.18 7.05
C ALA A 13 8.93 2.37 8.19
N ARG A 14 8.88 3.51 8.87
CA ARG A 14 9.74 3.81 10.01
C ARG A 14 8.92 4.40 11.14
N ASP A 15 9.38 4.15 12.36
CA ASP A 15 8.85 4.76 13.59
C ASP A 15 7.36 4.52 13.80
N LEU A 16 6.88 3.33 13.41
CA LEU A 16 5.49 2.94 13.66
C LEU A 16 5.24 2.87 15.17
N LYS A 17 4.05 3.30 15.58
CA LYS A 17 3.63 3.19 16.98
C LYS A 17 3.66 1.72 17.39
N ASN A 18 4.32 1.39 18.49
CA ASN A 18 4.24 0.05 19.04
C ASN A 18 2.83 -0.16 19.61
N VAL A 19 2.03 -0.98 18.93
CA VAL A 19 0.67 -1.31 19.35
C VAL A 19 0.57 -2.70 19.96
N ASN A 20 1.66 -3.48 19.96
CA ASN A 20 1.67 -4.84 20.48
C ASN A 20 2.75 -4.99 21.57
N PHE A 21 2.32 -5.06 22.84
CA PHE A 21 3.23 -5.10 24.00
C PHE A 21 3.57 -6.53 24.45
N ILE A 22 2.83 -7.53 23.96
CA ILE A 22 2.94 -8.94 24.40
C ILE A 22 3.43 -9.84 23.26
N SER A 23 2.95 -9.63 22.02
CA SER A 23 3.36 -10.41 20.85
C SER A 23 4.05 -9.55 19.79
N ARG A 24 4.67 -10.22 18.80
CA ARG A 24 5.37 -9.54 17.70
C ARG A 24 4.40 -8.73 16.85
N MET A 25 4.90 -7.66 16.25
CA MET A 25 4.12 -6.89 15.27
C MET A 25 4.30 -7.52 13.90
N GLU A 26 3.22 -8.00 13.29
CA GLU A 26 3.17 -8.43 11.90
C GLU A 26 2.62 -7.30 11.05
N VAL A 27 3.50 -6.42 10.58
CA VAL A 27 3.08 -5.18 9.91
C VAL A 27 2.97 -5.39 8.42
N TYR A 28 1.87 -4.98 7.82
CA TYR A 28 1.67 -4.93 6.37
C TYR A 28 1.17 -3.54 5.99
N ALA A 29 1.45 -3.13 4.75
CA ALA A 29 0.93 -1.90 4.19
C ALA A 29 -0.28 -2.19 3.29
N VAL A 30 -1.24 -1.26 3.29
CA VAL A 30 -2.40 -1.28 2.41
C VAL A 30 -2.35 -0.05 1.53
N ALA A 31 -2.45 -0.24 0.22
CA ALA A 31 -2.58 0.84 -0.75
C ALA A 31 -3.92 0.78 -1.46
N THR A 32 -4.56 1.94 -1.68
CA THR A 32 -5.88 2.03 -2.31
C THR A 32 -6.00 3.37 -3.04
N ILE A 33 -6.67 3.38 -4.19
CA ILE A 33 -6.98 4.61 -4.92
C ILE A 33 -8.37 5.10 -4.46
N SER A 34 -8.44 6.37 -4.10
CA SER A 34 -9.70 7.01 -3.68
C SER A 34 -10.76 6.90 -4.77
N GLY A 35 -12.01 6.69 -4.35
CA GLY A 35 -13.13 6.57 -5.29
C GLY A 35 -13.42 5.13 -5.74
N ASP A 36 -12.52 4.17 -5.49
CA ASP A 36 -12.79 2.76 -5.78
C ASP A 36 -12.21 1.82 -4.69
N PRO A 37 -13.06 1.29 -3.78
CA PRO A 37 -12.66 0.32 -2.77
C PRO A 37 -12.05 -0.98 -3.34
N LEU A 38 -12.39 -1.33 -4.59
CA LEU A 38 -11.89 -2.55 -5.25
C LEU A 38 -10.41 -2.45 -5.62
N THR A 39 -9.84 -1.24 -5.60
CA THR A 39 -8.41 -1.04 -5.86
C THR A 39 -7.53 -1.41 -4.67
N ARG A 40 -8.10 -1.80 -3.52
CA ARG A 40 -7.34 -2.12 -2.30
C ARG A 40 -6.39 -3.31 -2.53
N GLN A 41 -5.09 -3.05 -2.36
CA GLN A 41 -4.02 -4.05 -2.39
C GLN A 41 -3.19 -3.97 -1.11
N CYS A 42 -2.58 -5.08 -0.72
CA CYS A 42 -1.75 -5.16 0.48
C CYS A 42 -0.42 -5.85 0.20
N THR A 43 0.60 -5.46 0.97
CA THR A 43 1.87 -6.18 0.99
C THR A 43 1.75 -7.45 1.83
N PRO A 44 2.64 -8.43 1.64
CA PRO A 44 2.86 -9.46 2.65
C PRO A 44 3.23 -8.81 4.00
N PRO A 45 2.87 -9.42 5.14
CA PRO A 45 3.29 -8.94 6.43
C PRO A 45 4.79 -9.13 6.63
N ASP A 46 5.42 -8.18 7.33
CA ASP A 46 6.78 -8.30 7.87
C ASP A 46 6.68 -8.60 9.38
N PRO A 47 6.92 -9.85 9.80
CA PRO A 47 6.84 -10.25 11.21
C PRO A 47 8.11 -9.91 12.02
N TYR A 48 9.18 -9.43 11.37
CA TYR A 48 10.49 -9.21 11.99
C TYR A 48 10.88 -7.72 12.09
N GLY A 49 10.38 -6.88 11.19
CA GLY A 49 10.74 -5.46 11.16
C GLY A 49 10.15 -4.62 12.30
N GLY A 50 9.16 -5.13 13.03
CA GLY A 50 8.61 -4.45 14.21
C GLY A 50 8.09 -3.05 13.88
N ARG A 51 8.71 -2.01 14.45
CA ARG A 51 8.37 -0.60 14.17
C ARG A 51 8.95 -0.06 12.85
N HIS A 52 9.82 -0.82 12.21
CA HIS A 52 10.54 -0.46 10.98
C HIS A 52 10.43 -1.57 9.93
N PRO A 53 9.21 -1.89 9.48
CA PRO A 53 9.00 -2.98 8.53
C PRO A 53 9.59 -2.68 7.15
N ALA A 54 10.04 -3.73 6.47
CA ALA A 54 10.50 -3.67 5.08
C ALA A 54 9.75 -4.71 4.24
N TRP A 55 9.01 -4.24 3.25
CA TRP A 55 8.22 -5.10 2.36
C TRP A 55 8.89 -5.30 1.01
N ASN A 56 9.46 -4.22 0.45
CA ASN A 56 9.97 -4.19 -0.92
C ASN A 56 9.01 -4.82 -1.93
N ALA A 57 7.72 -4.51 -1.78
CA ALA A 57 6.65 -5.12 -2.55
C ALA A 57 6.10 -4.13 -3.57
N THR A 58 5.92 -4.59 -4.81
CA THR A 58 5.34 -3.79 -5.89
C THR A 58 3.86 -4.12 -6.07
N LEU A 59 3.03 -3.09 -5.98
CA LEU A 59 1.59 -3.14 -6.21
C LEU A 59 1.25 -2.50 -7.56
N ARG A 60 0.26 -3.06 -8.26
CA ARG A 60 -0.09 -2.66 -9.63
C ARG A 60 -1.54 -2.27 -9.71
N PHE A 61 -1.82 -1.01 -10.02
CA PHE A 61 -3.17 -0.49 -10.11
C PHE A 61 -3.54 -0.21 -11.57
N THR A 62 -4.70 -0.69 -11.99
CA THR A 62 -5.29 -0.29 -13.26
C THR A 62 -5.92 1.08 -13.07
N VAL A 63 -5.42 2.08 -13.79
CA VAL A 63 -5.89 3.47 -13.72
C VAL A 63 -6.41 3.96 -15.06
N PRO A 64 -7.33 4.93 -15.07
CA PRO A 64 -7.75 5.58 -16.30
C PRO A 64 -6.57 6.18 -17.07
N PRO A 65 -6.66 6.26 -18.41
CA PRO A 65 -5.51 6.59 -19.26
C PRO A 65 -5.14 8.07 -19.21
N THR A 66 -6.03 8.94 -18.72
CA THR A 66 -5.83 10.39 -18.66
C THR A 66 -6.26 10.95 -17.31
N ALA A 67 -5.61 12.04 -16.88
CA ALA A 67 -5.95 12.75 -15.65
C ALA A 67 -7.40 13.25 -15.62
N ALA A 68 -7.97 13.65 -16.77
CA ALA A 68 -9.36 14.06 -16.89
C ALA A 68 -10.36 12.95 -16.50
N SER A 69 -9.96 11.69 -16.67
CA SER A 69 -10.74 10.51 -16.28
C SER A 69 -10.29 9.90 -14.94
N ALA A 70 -9.19 10.39 -14.36
CA ALA A 70 -8.65 9.92 -13.10
C ALA A 70 -9.04 10.90 -11.99
N ALA A 71 -10.03 10.53 -11.18
CA ALA A 71 -10.39 11.25 -9.98
C ALA A 71 -10.06 10.38 -8.77
N GLY A 72 -8.95 10.65 -8.10
CA GLY A 72 -8.59 9.94 -6.87
C GLY A 72 -7.16 10.14 -6.40
N CYS A 73 -6.93 9.98 -5.10
CA CYS A 73 -5.61 9.98 -4.48
C CYS A 73 -5.21 8.55 -4.10
N LEU A 74 -3.93 8.20 -4.26
CA LEU A 74 -3.36 6.98 -3.71
C LEU A 74 -3.17 7.15 -2.20
N HIS A 75 -3.82 6.30 -1.41
CA HIS A 75 -3.66 6.24 0.03
C HIS A 75 -2.85 5.00 0.40
N CYS A 76 -1.82 5.20 1.22
CA CYS A 76 -1.02 4.13 1.81
C CYS A 76 -1.19 4.18 3.33
N LYS A 77 -1.50 3.04 3.96
CA LYS A 77 -1.71 2.90 5.39
C LYS A 77 -0.90 1.73 5.93
#